data_AF-A0A1W9T745-F1
#
_entry.id   AF-A0A1W9T745-F1
#
_cell.length_a   1.000
_cell.length_b   1.000
_cell.length_c   1.000
_cell.angle_alpha   90.00
_cell.angle_beta   90.00
_cell.angle_gamma   90.00
#
_symmetry.space_group_name_H-M   'P 1'
#
loop_
_entity.id
_entity.type
_entity.pdbx_description
1 polymer ?
#
loop_
_entity_poly.entity_id
_entity_poly.type
_entity_poly.pdbx_seq_one_letter_code
_entity_poly.pdbx_strand_id
1 'polypeptide(L)' 'MNATKGFWKHTDNGHIYAIECTPFGQIKGACGPLDKDNLPDLETCEYGKDILIWIESTMTEGKLRRFNAEPMVKEGY' A
#
# COMPACT_ATOMS: atom_id res chain seq x y z
N MET A 1 16.85 -2.84 11.17
CA MET A 1 16.23 -3.54 10.02
C MET A 1 15.03 -2.71 9.61
N ASN A 2 15.09 -2.05 8.45
CA ASN A 2 14.03 -1.10 8.04
C ASN A 2 12.87 -1.88 7.39
N ALA A 3 11.65 -1.56 7.79
CA ALA A 3 10.45 -2.06 7.12
C ALA A 3 10.35 -1.44 5.72
N THR A 4 9.86 -2.21 4.75
CA THR A 4 9.58 -1.75 3.39
C THR A 4 8.12 -1.38 3.30
N LYS A 5 7.85 -0.15 2.88
CA LYS A 5 6.50 0.36 2.62
C LYS A 5 6.24 0.36 1.13
N GLY A 6 5.00 0.13 0.72
CA GLY A 6 4.61 0.22 -0.69
C GLY A 6 3.11 0.32 -0.88
N PHE A 7 2.69 0.91 -1.99
CA PHE A 7 1.29 0.91 -2.39
C PHE A 7 0.92 -0.38 -3.09
N TRP A 8 -0.29 -0.84 -2.80
CA TRP A 8 -0.89 -2.01 -3.41
C TRP A 8 -2.30 -1.66 -3.84
N LYS A 9 -2.62 -1.96 -5.10
CA LYS A 9 -3.95 -1.76 -5.66
C LYS A 9 -4.70 -3.07 -5.60
N HIS A 10 -5.91 -3.02 -5.08
CA HIS A 10 -6.83 -4.13 -5.12
C HIS A 10 -7.45 -4.22 -6.52
N THR A 11 -7.46 -5.42 -7.07
CA THR A 11 -7.80 -5.69 -8.48
C THR A 11 -9.29 -5.55 -8.75
N ASP A 12 -10.17 -5.99 -7.84
CA ASP A 12 -11.63 -5.90 -8.05
C ASP A 12 -12.20 -4.48 -7.84
N ASN A 13 -11.88 -3.82 -6.72
CA ASN A 13 -12.45 -2.51 -6.38
C ASN A 13 -11.60 -1.31 -6.86
N GLY A 14 -10.35 -1.54 -7.27
CA GLY A 14 -9.44 -0.51 -7.73
C GLY A 14 -8.86 0.40 -6.63
N HIS A 15 -9.21 0.20 -5.36
CA HIS A 15 -8.71 0.98 -4.24
C HIS A 15 -7.23 0.70 -3.98
N ILE A 16 -6.54 1.69 -3.43
CA ILE A 16 -5.11 1.59 -3.10
C ILE A 16 -4.94 1.48 -1.59
N TYR A 17 -3.97 0.70 -1.16
CA TYR A 17 -3.63 0.49 0.23
C TYR A 17 -2.11 0.64 0.38
N ALA A 18 -1.67 1.42 1.35
CA ALA A 18 -0.27 1.45 1.74
C ALA A 18 -0.01 0.31 2.73
N ILE A 19 1.01 -0.47 2.49
CA ILE A 19 1.30 -1.68 3.26
C ILE A 19 2.75 -1.61 3.73
N GLU A 20 2.93 -1.74 5.03
CA GLU A 20 4.23 -1.84 5.67
C GLU A 20 4.57 -3.31 5.92
N CYS A 21 5.60 -3.81 5.25
CA CYS A 21 6.11 -5.17 5.45
C CYS A 21 7.52 -5.14 6.02
N THR A 22 7.80 -6.06 6.93
CA THR A 22 9.18 -6.37 7.33
C THR A 22 9.96 -6.98 6.17
N PRO A 23 11.31 -6.93 6.22
CA PRO A 23 12.16 -7.63 5.25
C PRO A 23 11.96 -9.16 5.22
N PHE A 24 11.31 -9.74 6.24
CA PHE A 24 10.97 -11.16 6.28
C PHE A 24 9.59 -11.48 5.70
N GLY A 25 8.91 -10.50 5.09
CA GLY A 25 7.59 -10.67 4.46
C GLY A 25 6.40 -10.58 5.43
N GLN A 26 6.62 -10.34 6.72
CA GLN A 26 5.53 -10.12 7.68
C GLN A 26 4.95 -8.71 7.55
N ILE A 27 3.63 -8.59 7.43
CA ILE A 27 2.93 -7.29 7.40
C ILE A 27 2.86 -6.70 8.82
N LYS A 28 3.33 -5.46 8.99
CA LYS A 28 3.34 -4.74 10.28
C LYS A 28 2.13 -3.85 10.46
N GLY A 29 1.68 -3.24 9.37
CA GLY A 29 0.53 -2.35 9.36
C GLY A 29 0.11 -2.06 7.93
N ALA A 30 -1.12 -1.58 7.79
CA ALA A 30 -1.66 -1.12 6.52
C ALA A 30 -2.52 0.12 6.71
N CYS A 31 -2.58 0.94 5.66
CA CYS A 31 -3.34 2.19 5.62
C CYS A 31 -4.19 2.22 4.35
N GLY A 32 -5.46 2.59 4.49
CA GLY A 32 -6.39 2.73 3.36
C GLY A 32 -7.82 2.39 3.75
N PRO A 33 -8.75 2.41 2.79
CA PRO A 33 -8.54 2.66 1.36
C PRO A 33 -8.07 4.08 1.05
N LEU A 34 -7.09 4.20 0.16
CA LEU A 34 -6.50 5.45 -0.35
C LEU A 34 -7.01 5.71 -1.77
N ASP A 35 -7.12 7.00 -2.08
CA ASP A 35 -7.49 7.47 -3.41
C ASP A 35 -6.28 7.46 -4.35
N LYS A 36 -6.44 6.95 -5.57
CA LYS A 36 -5.35 6.86 -6.55
C LYS A 36 -4.89 8.22 -7.05
N ASP A 37 -5.78 9.20 -7.08
CA ASP A 37 -5.51 10.54 -7.61
C ASP A 37 -4.91 11.45 -6.53
N ASN A 38 -4.97 11.02 -5.26
CA ASN A 38 -4.44 11.73 -4.10
C ASN A 38 -3.78 10.78 -3.10
N LEU A 39 -2.67 10.16 -3.52
CA LEU A 39 -1.90 9.27 -2.65
C LEU A 39 -1.03 10.07 -1.67
N PRO A 40 -1.16 9.85 -0.35
CA PRO A 40 -0.25 10.43 0.63
C PRO A 40 1.14 9.82 0.50
N ASP A 41 2.14 10.43 1.12
CA ASP A 41 3.47 9.83 1.17
C ASP A 41 3.46 8.59 2.07
N LEU A 42 4.18 7.52 1.68
CA LEU A 42 4.27 6.28 2.45
C LEU A 42 4.80 6.52 3.87
N GLU A 43 5.62 7.56 4.09
CA GLU A 43 6.13 7.90 5.41
C GLU A 43 5.08 8.58 6.29
N THR A 44 4.09 9.25 5.69
CA THR A 44 3.04 10.01 6.39
C THR A 44 1.77 9.21 6.65
N CYS A 45 1.61 8.05 6.03
CA CYS A 45 0.47 7.16 6.28
C CYS A 45 0.43 6.68 7.74
N GLU A 46 -0.77 6.69 8.31
CA GLU A 46 -1.05 6.02 9.58
C GLU A 46 -1.31 4.53 9.34
N TYR A 47 -0.31 3.71 9.64
CA TYR A 47 -0.38 2.25 9.50
C TYR A 47 -1.11 1.64 10.69
N GLY A 48 -2.36 1.22 10.46
CA GLY A 48 -3.19 0.54 11.44
C GLY A 48 -3.08 -0.98 11.37
N LYS A 49 -3.56 -1.65 12.43
CA LYS A 49 -3.65 -3.11 12.48
C LYS A 49 -5.05 -3.65 12.15
N ASP A 50 -6.05 -2.78 12.16
CA ASP A 50 -7.46 -3.14 12.01
C ASP A 50 -7.76 -3.85 10.68
N ILE A 51 -7.08 -3.44 9.61
CA ILE A 51 -7.26 -4.02 8.27
C ILE A 51 -6.24 -5.10 7.92
N LEU A 52 -5.31 -5.46 8.82
CA LEU A 52 -4.22 -6.40 8.50
C LEU A 52 -4.72 -7.77 8.09
N ILE A 53 -5.66 -8.35 8.84
CA ILE A 53 -6.21 -9.68 8.56
C ILE A 53 -6.83 -9.72 7.16
N TRP A 54 -7.52 -8.63 6.78
CA TRP A 54 -8.12 -8.50 5.47
C TRP A 54 -7.05 -8.36 4.37
N ILE A 55 -6.02 -7.55 4.59
CA ILE A 55 -4.89 -7.39 3.67
C ILE A 55 -4.16 -8.71 3.45
N GLU A 56 -3.84 -9.45 4.50
CA GLU A 56 -3.17 -10.75 4.43
C GLU A 56 -3.99 -11.76 3.62
N SER A 57 -5.29 -11.83 3.89
CA SER A 57 -6.23 -12.69 3.16
C SER A 57 -6.27 -12.30 1.68
N THR A 58 -6.45 -11.02 1.38
CA THR A 58 -6.56 -10.49 0.02
C THR A 58 -5.26 -10.65 -0.78
N MET A 59 -4.10 -10.50 -0.14
CA MET A 59 -2.80 -10.82 -0.73
C MET A 59 -2.68 -12.30 -1.06
N THR A 60 -3.08 -13.17 -0.13
CA THR A 60 -3.07 -14.63 -0.33
C THR A 60 -3.98 -15.06 -1.47
N GLU A 61 -5.12 -14.38 -1.63
CA GLU A 61 -6.03 -14.55 -2.77
C GLU A 61 -5.49 -13.98 -4.10
N GLY A 62 -4.34 -13.29 -4.08
CA GLY A 62 -3.76 -12.67 -5.29
C GLY A 62 -4.53 -11.44 -5.79
N LYS A 63 -5.41 -10.87 -4.97
CA LYS A 63 -6.27 -9.74 -5.32
C LYS A 63 -5.59 -8.39 -5.13
N LEU A 64 -4.49 -8.33 -4.37
CA LEU A 64 -3.64 -7.14 -4.23
C LEU A 64 -2.42 -7.25 -5.14
N ARG A 65 -2.17 -6.20 -5.93
CA ARG A 65 -0.98 -6.06 -6.76
C ARG A 65 -0.21 -4.81 -6.39
N ARG A 66 1.12 -4.88 -6.41
CA ARG A 66 1.98 -3.70 -6.21
C ARG A 66 1.57 -2.61 -7.19
N PHE A 67 1.30 -1.44 -6.65
CA PHE A 67 1.02 -0.23 -7.40
C PHE A 67 2.25 0.66 -7.31
N ASN A 68 2.98 0.79 -8.41
CA ASN A 68 3.95 1.85 -8.54
C ASN A 68 3.17 3.12 -8.87
N ALA A 69 2.90 3.94 -7.86
CA ALA A 69 2.65 5.34 -8.12
C ALA A 69 3.97 5.87 -8.68
N GLU A 70 4.09 5.97 -10.01
CA GLU A 70 5.22 6.69 -10.59
C GLU A 70 5.25 8.06 -9.91
N PRO A 71 6.40 8.53 -9.40
CA PRO A 71 6.50 9.92 -9.01
C PRO A 71 6.10 10.70 -10.26
N MET A 72 5.03 11.47 -10.18
CA MET A 72 4.74 12.46 -11.20
C MET A 72 5.93 13.42 -11.17
N VAL A 73 6.97 13.11 -11.97
CA VAL A 73 8.02 14.06 -12.29
C VAL A 73 7.27 15.15 -13.04
N LYS A 74 6.92 16.23 -12.32
CA LYS A 74 6.59 17.48 -12.99
C LYS A 74 7.89 17.95 -13.64
N GLU A 75 8.17 17.45 -14.84
CA GLU A 75 9.09 18.11 -15.76
C GLU A 75 8.49 19.51 -15.99
N GLY A 76 9.09 20.49 -15.31
CA GLY A 76 8.80 21.89 -15.53
C GLY A 76 9.18 22.26 -16.95
N TYR A 77 8.24 22.91 -17.65
CA TYR A 77 8.48 23.67 -18.87
C TYR A 77 8.30 25.16 -18.54
#